data_AF-A0A1C2I427-F1
#
_entry.id   AF-A0A1C2I427-F1
#
_cell.length_a   1.000
_cell.length_b   1.000
_cell.length_c   1.000
_cell.angle_alpha   90.00
_cell.angle_beta   90.00
_cell.angle_gamma   90.00
#
_symmetry.space_group_name_H-M   'P 1'
#
loop_
_entity.id
_entity.type
_entity.pdbx_description
1 polymer ?
#
loop_
_entity_poly.entity_id
_entity_poly.type
_entity_poly.pdbx_seq_one_letter_code
_entity_poly.pdbx_strand_id
1 'polypeptide(L)'
;MAEVKKRIRRTAEQRLADLEKKQAEILERQRTAIAKIEEAKKRLLQSPASHKEALEREKRFKRAAAVMAPDWDVRHYIAAIEKALHEDAEGLKQRGEVLLEEHGKGRPGRRPRKAKV
;
A
#
# COMPACT_ATOMS: atom_id res chain seq x y z
N MET A 1 63.55 33.85 7.62
CA MET A 1 63.58 32.54 6.94
C MET A 1 62.15 32.01 6.90
N ALA A 2 61.46 32.11 5.77
CA ALA A 2 60.06 31.69 5.65
C ALA A 2 60.01 30.20 5.31
N GLU A 3 59.47 29.37 6.21
CA GLU A 3 59.28 27.94 5.98
C GLU A 3 58.23 27.72 4.87
N VAL A 4 58.70 27.25 3.72
CA VAL A 4 57.83 26.88 2.59
C VAL A 4 57.07 25.61 2.98
N LYS A 5 55.79 25.75 3.32
CA LYS A 5 54.89 24.60 3.56
C LYS A 5 54.82 23.71 2.32
N LYS A 6 55.53 22.58 2.36
CA LYS A 6 55.54 21.59 1.29
C LYS A 6 54.18 20.90 1.23
N ARG A 7 53.46 21.08 0.11
CA ARG A 7 52.12 20.52 -0.11
C ARG A 7 52.23 19.00 -0.26
N ILE A 8 51.91 18.25 0.80
CA ILE A 8 51.89 16.79 0.76
C ILE A 8 50.71 16.36 -0.13
N ARG A 9 51.00 15.68 -1.25
CA ARG A 9 49.96 15.08 -2.10
C ARG A 9 49.48 13.80 -1.42
N ARG A 10 48.16 13.63 -1.30
CA ARG A 10 47.55 12.41 -0.76
C ARG A 10 47.98 11.20 -1.59
N THR A 11 48.38 10.13 -0.90
CA THR A 11 48.74 8.85 -1.52
C THR A 11 47.51 8.15 -2.09
N ALA A 12 47.71 7.15 -2.95
CA ALA A 12 46.61 6.37 -3.54
C ALA A 12 45.78 5.66 -2.46
N GLU A 13 46.44 5.11 -1.44
CA GLU A 13 45.81 4.45 -0.29
C GLU A 13 44.91 5.39 0.52
N GLN A 14 45.36 6.63 0.75
CA GLN A 14 44.55 7.64 1.44
C GLN A 14 43.30 8.02 0.64
N ARG A 15 43.39 8.04 -0.70
CA ARG A 15 42.22 8.31 -1.56
C ARG A 15 41.23 7.15 -1.57
N LEU A 16 41.71 5.90 -1.52
CA LEU A 16 40.85 4.73 -1.42
C LEU A 16 40.09 4.72 -0.09
N ALA A 17 40.78 4.96 1.03
CA ALA A 17 40.14 5.07 2.34
C ALA A 17 39.10 6.21 2.40
N ASP A 18 39.37 7.35 1.76
CA ASP A 18 38.41 8.45 1.63
C ASP A 18 37.17 8.05 0.80
N LEU A 19 37.33 7.22 -0.24
CA LEU A 19 36.22 6.73 -1.06
C LEU A 19 35.38 5.68 -0.34
N GLU A 20 36.01 4.76 0.39
CA GLU A 20 35.31 3.75 1.21
C GLU A 20 34.47 4.41 2.32
N LYS A 21 35.02 5.43 2.99
CA LYS A 21 34.27 6.23 3.98
C LYS A 21 33.04 6.90 3.35
N LYS A 22 33.19 7.50 2.17
CA LYS A 22 32.06 8.09 1.44
C LYS A 22 31.02 7.05 1.04
N GLN A 23 31.45 5.87 0.61
CA GLN A 23 30.54 4.78 0.27
C GLN A 23 29.73 4.35 1.50
N ALA A 24 30.38 4.16 2.65
CA ALA A 24 29.71 3.81 3.89
C ALA A 24 28.69 4.89 4.31
N GLU A 25 29.07 6.16 4.27
CA GLU A 25 28.16 7.28 4.57
C GLU A 25 26.94 7.33 3.64
N ILE A 26 27.13 7.10 2.33
CA ILE A 26 26.05 7.07 1.36
C ILE A 26 25.09 5.90 1.66
N LEU A 27 25.63 4.71 1.95
CA LEU A 27 24.82 3.54 2.27
C LEU A 27 24.02 3.74 3.56
N GLU A 28 24.60 4.36 4.60
CA GLU A 28 23.86 4.69 5.82
C GLU A 28 22.75 5.72 5.56
N ARG A 29 23.01 6.74 4.76
CA ARG A 29 21.98 7.72 4.35
C ARG A 29 20.86 7.06 3.56
N GLN A 30 21.19 6.12 2.67
CA GLN A 30 20.18 5.37 1.92
C GLN A 30 19.34 4.47 2.84
N ARG A 31 19.98 3.74 3.78
CA ARG A 31 19.28 2.90 4.75
C ARG A 31 18.31 3.71 5.61
N THR A 32 18.75 4.87 6.11
CA THR A 32 17.89 5.75 6.92
C THR A 32 16.75 6.37 6.11
N ALA A 33 16.98 6.72 4.84
CA ALA A 33 15.93 7.19 3.94
C ALA A 33 14.87 6.10 3.67
N ILE A 34 15.31 4.87 3.41
CA ILE A 34 14.42 3.72 3.20
C ILE A 34 13.59 3.45 4.46
N ALA A 35 14.21 3.42 5.63
CA ALA A 35 13.51 3.20 6.90
C ALA A 35 12.41 4.26 7.13
N LYS A 36 12.68 5.53 6.85
CA LYS A 36 11.68 6.61 6.95
C LYS A 36 10.51 6.42 5.98
N ILE A 37 10.78 5.96 4.76
CA ILE A 37 9.73 5.65 3.77
C ILE A 37 8.86 4.50 4.26
N GLU A 38 9.47 3.44 4.80
CA GLU A 38 8.72 2.29 5.34
C GLU A 38 7.86 2.67 6.54
N GLU A 39 8.38 3.49 7.45
CA GLU A 39 7.60 4.02 8.57
C GLU A 39 6.41 4.87 8.09
N ALA A 40 6.61 5.74 7.09
CA ALA A 40 5.55 6.53 6.50
C ALA A 40 4.47 5.63 5.85
N LYS A 41 4.88 4.59 5.12
CA LYS A 41 3.95 3.59 4.57
C LYS A 41 3.14 2.89 5.66
N LYS A 42 3.79 2.43 6.73
CA LYS A 42 3.12 1.78 7.87
C LYS A 42 2.10 2.71 8.51
N ARG A 43 2.45 3.97 8.74
CA ARG A 43 1.55 4.99 9.30
C ARG A 43 0.34 5.25 8.39
N LEU A 44 0.56 5.32 7.08
CA LEU A 44 -0.54 5.49 6.11
C LEU A 44 -1.49 4.28 6.10
N LEU A 45 -0.95 3.06 6.16
CA LEU A 45 -1.75 1.83 6.22
C LEU A 45 -2.51 1.69 7.54
N GLN A 46 -1.94 2.16 8.64
CA GLN A 46 -2.56 2.15 9.97
C GLN A 46 -3.47 3.36 10.24
N SER A 47 -3.63 4.26 9.27
CA SER A 47 -4.47 5.45 9.42
C SER A 47 -5.94 5.06 9.68
N PRO A 48 -6.68 5.80 10.52
CA PRO A 48 -8.12 5.61 10.66
C PRO A 48 -8.87 5.71 9.31
N ALA A 49 -8.34 6.49 8.36
CA ALA A 49 -8.91 6.64 7.03
C ALA A 49 -8.78 5.38 6.18
N SER A 50 -7.62 4.73 6.18
CA SER A 50 -7.41 3.47 5.45
C SER A 50 -8.22 2.33 6.07
N HIS A 51 -8.32 2.29 7.40
CA HIS A 51 -9.18 1.34 8.09
C HIS A 51 -10.66 1.52 7.72
N LYS A 52 -11.14 2.78 7.69
CA LYS A 52 -12.51 3.09 7.25
C LYS A 52 -12.75 2.67 5.80
N GLU A 53 -11.79 2.91 4.91
CA GLU A 53 -11.89 2.51 3.52
C GLU A 53 -11.93 0.99 3.36
N ALA A 54 -11.07 0.26 4.08
CA ALA A 54 -11.07 -1.21 4.09
C ALA A 54 -12.41 -1.77 4.56
N LEU A 55 -12.97 -1.23 5.65
CA LEU A 55 -14.29 -1.61 6.15
C LEU A 55 -15.40 -1.33 5.14
N GLU A 56 -15.37 -0.19 4.44
CA GLU A 56 -16.37 0.12 3.42
C GLU A 56 -16.28 -0.83 2.21
N ARG A 57 -15.07 -1.18 1.78
CA ARG A 57 -14.87 -2.21 0.74
C ARG A 57 -15.43 -3.56 1.18
N GLU A 58 -15.15 -3.99 2.41
CA GLU A 58 -15.67 -5.24 2.96
C GLU A 58 -17.20 -5.25 3.04
N LYS A 59 -17.81 -4.15 3.49
CA LYS A 59 -19.28 -4.01 3.51
C LYS A 59 -19.89 -4.07 2.12
N ARG A 60 -19.27 -3.42 1.13
CA ARG A 60 -19.74 -3.45 -0.27
C ARG A 60 -19.68 -4.87 -0.83
N PHE A 61 -18.58 -5.57 -0.59
CA PHE A 61 -18.44 -6.98 -0.96
C PHE A 61 -19.53 -7.83 -0.32
N LYS A 62 -19.72 -7.76 1.00
CA LYS A 62 -20.74 -8.53 1.72
C LYS A 62 -22.16 -8.27 1.19
N ARG A 63 -22.47 -7.03 0.80
CA ARG A 63 -23.76 -6.69 0.19
C ARG A 63 -23.92 -7.31 -1.19
N ALA A 64 -22.91 -7.17 -2.05
CA ALA A 64 -22.94 -7.76 -3.38
C ALA A 64 -23.07 -9.29 -3.31
N ALA A 65 -22.26 -9.92 -2.45
CA ALA A 65 -22.26 -11.35 -2.20
C ALA A 65 -23.65 -11.86 -1.74
N ALA A 66 -24.29 -11.17 -0.78
CA ALA A 66 -25.62 -11.55 -0.30
C ALA A 66 -26.73 -11.41 -1.37
N VAL A 67 -26.57 -10.50 -2.34
CA VAL A 67 -27.52 -10.34 -3.45
C VAL A 67 -27.30 -11.41 -4.51
N MET A 68 -26.04 -11.70 -4.84
CA MET A 68 -25.68 -12.63 -5.91
C MET A 68 -25.83 -14.10 -5.49
N ALA A 69 -25.49 -14.41 -4.25
CA ALA A 69 -25.42 -15.78 -3.76
C ALA A 69 -25.85 -15.85 -2.27
N PRO A 70 -27.16 -15.71 -1.99
CA PRO A 70 -27.68 -15.61 -0.62
C PRO A 70 -27.40 -16.85 0.24
N ASP A 71 -27.34 -18.03 -0.39
CA ASP A 71 -27.16 -19.31 0.30
C ASP A 71 -25.69 -19.75 0.40
N TRP A 72 -24.75 -18.95 -0.10
CA TRP A 72 -23.33 -19.31 -0.10
C TRP A 72 -22.66 -18.96 1.22
N ASP A 73 -22.12 -19.99 1.86
CA ASP A 73 -21.19 -19.85 3.00
C ASP A 73 -19.73 -19.63 2.55
N VAL A 74 -18.84 -19.27 3.49
CA VAL A 74 -17.41 -18.97 3.28
C VAL A 74 -16.70 -20.07 2.48
N ARG A 75 -17.07 -21.34 2.69
CA ARG A 75 -16.49 -22.49 1.96
C ARG A 75 -16.74 -22.42 0.45
N HIS A 76 -17.93 -21.97 0.06
CA HIS A 76 -18.30 -21.83 -1.36
C HIS A 76 -17.51 -20.70 -2.01
N TYR A 77 -17.31 -19.58 -1.31
CA TYR A 77 -16.46 -18.49 -1.80
C TYR A 77 -15.00 -18.93 -1.98
N ILE A 78 -14.44 -19.71 -1.05
CA ILE A 78 -13.07 -20.23 -1.18
C ILE A 78 -12.95 -21.11 -2.43
N ALA A 79 -13.88 -22.04 -2.64
CA ALA A 79 -13.88 -22.90 -3.83
C ALA A 79 -14.08 -22.12 -5.14
N ALA A 80 -14.90 -21.05 -5.12
CA ALA A 80 -15.07 -20.18 -6.27
C ALA A 80 -13.79 -19.37 -6.59
N ILE A 81 -13.08 -18.90 -5.56
CA ILE A 81 -11.78 -18.21 -5.73
C ILE A 81 -10.74 -19.16 -6.32
N GLU A 82 -10.64 -20.39 -5.82
CA GLU A 82 -9.72 -21.41 -6.35
C GLU A 82 -9.94 -21.63 -7.86
N LYS A 83 -11.21 -21.78 -8.28
CA LYS A 83 -11.55 -21.91 -9.70
C LYS A 83 -11.16 -20.67 -10.50
N ALA A 84 -11.43 -19.49 -9.96
CA ALA A 84 -11.14 -18.21 -10.62
C ALA A 84 -9.63 -17.93 -10.79
N LEU A 85 -8.76 -18.50 -9.95
CA LEU A 85 -7.30 -18.34 -10.09
C LEU A 85 -6.74 -18.94 -11.39
N HIS A 86 -7.48 -19.83 -12.03
CA HIS A 86 -7.10 -20.43 -13.31
C HIS A 86 -7.61 -19.65 -14.54
N GLU A 87 -8.34 -18.56 -14.34
CA GLU A 87 -8.90 -17.72 -15.40
C GLU A 87 -8.07 -16.44 -15.64
N ASP A 88 -8.50 -15.63 -16.61
CA ASP A 88 -7.88 -14.35 -16.91
C ASP A 88 -8.10 -13.33 -15.78
N ALA A 89 -7.00 -12.95 -15.13
CA ALA A 89 -7.00 -12.04 -13.99
C ALA A 89 -7.52 -10.64 -14.34
N GLU A 90 -7.24 -10.13 -15.55
CA GLU A 90 -7.66 -8.78 -15.93
C GLU A 90 -9.16 -8.74 -16.23
N GLY A 91 -9.68 -9.72 -16.97
CA GLY A 91 -11.12 -9.85 -17.23
C GLY A 91 -11.94 -10.04 -15.96
N LEU A 92 -11.45 -10.84 -15.00
CA LEU A 92 -12.10 -11.03 -13.71
C LEU A 92 -12.16 -9.74 -12.89
N LYS A 93 -11.09 -8.94 -12.92
CA LYS A 93 -11.05 -7.65 -12.22
C LYS A 93 -12.10 -6.69 -12.79
N GLN A 94 -12.17 -6.54 -14.12
CA GLN A 94 -13.13 -5.65 -14.76
C GLN A 94 -14.58 -6.08 -14.48
N ARG A 95 -14.88 -7.38 -14.58
CA ARG A 95 -16.21 -7.92 -14.24
C ARG A 95 -16.56 -7.69 -12.77
N GLY A 96 -15.60 -7.89 -11.87
CA GLY A 96 -15.78 -7.65 -10.43
C GLY A 96 -16.11 -6.19 -10.12
N GLU A 97 -15.48 -5.23 -10.80
CA GLU A 97 -15.77 -3.80 -10.65
C GLU A 97 -17.22 -3.49 -11.05
N VAL A 98 -17.68 -4.00 -12.20
CA VAL A 98 -19.07 -3.84 -12.67
C VAL A 98 -20.07 -4.42 -11.66
N LEU A 99 -19.84 -5.65 -11.19
CA LEU A 99 -20.73 -6.31 -10.22
C LEU A 99 -20.80 -5.59 -8.88
N LEU A 100 -19.69 -4.99 -8.44
CA LEU A 100 -19.67 -4.16 -7.23
C LEU A 100 -20.44 -2.85 -7.42
N GLU A 101 -20.46 -2.27 -8.61
CA GLU A 101 -21.28 -1.08 -8.90
C GLU A 101 -22.77 -1.41 -8.99
N GLU A 102 -23.12 -2.60 -9.47
CA GLU A 102 -24.50 -3.07 -9.60
C GLU A 102 -25.07 -3.51 -8.25
N HIS A 103 -24.36 -4.36 -7.52
CA HIS A 103 -24.86 -5.03 -6.32
C HIS A 103 -24.23 -4.54 -5.01
N GLY A 104 -23.06 -3.91 -5.06
CA GLY A 104 -22.32 -3.46 -3.88
C GLY A 104 -22.74 -2.08 -3.36
N LYS A 105 -23.61 -1.35 -4.07
CA LYS A 105 -24.13 -0.05 -3.62
C LYS A 105 -24.83 -0.19 -2.27
N GLY A 106 -24.48 0.69 -1.33
CA GLY A 106 -25.19 0.78 -0.06
C GLY A 106 -26.65 1.17 -0.28
N ARG A 107 -27.57 0.62 0.52
CA ARG A 107 -28.94 1.13 0.55
C ARG A 107 -28.86 2.62 0.90
N PRO A 108 -29.47 3.54 0.12
CA PRO A 108 -29.51 4.94 0.50
C PRO A 108 -30.12 5.02 1.90
N GLY A 109 -29.35 5.59 2.83
CA GLY A 109 -29.79 5.72 4.21
C GLY A 109 -31.16 6.40 4.27
N ARG A 110 -31.97 6.06 5.27
CA ARG A 110 -33.23 6.75 5.53
C ARG A 110 -32.89 8.23 5.77
N ARG A 111 -33.17 9.10 4.79
CA ARG A 111 -33.10 10.55 5.02
C ARG A 111 -33.99 10.83 6.24
N PRO A 112 -33.49 11.49 7.30
CA PRO A 112 -34.36 11.88 8.39
C PRO A 112 -35.49 12.71 7.78
N ARG A 113 -36.74 12.27 8.00
CA ARG A 113 -37.92 13.08 7.67
C ARG A 113 -37.70 14.41 8.40
N LYS A 114 -37.60 15.52 7.66
CA LYS A 114 -37.59 16.86 8.26
C LYS A 114 -38.74 16.88 9.28
N ALA A 115 -38.41 17.08 10.56
CA ALA A 115 -39.42 17.33 11.56
C ALA A 115 -40.18 18.58 11.08
N LYS A 116 -41.49 18.46 10.90
CA LYS A 116 -42.34 19.61 10.59
C LYS A 116 -42.22 20.56 11.78
N VAL A 117 -41.66 21.75 11.53
CA VAL A 117 -41.91 22.94 12.34
C VAL A 117 -43.20 23.55 11.83
#